data_AF-A0A535JB14-F1
#
_entry.id   AF-A0A535JB14-F1
#
_cell.length_a   1.000
_cell.length_b   1.000
_cell.length_c   1.000
_cell.angle_alpha   90.00
_cell.angle_beta   90.00
_cell.angle_gamma   90.00
#
_symmetry.space_group_name_H-M   'P 1'
#
loop_
_entity.id
_entity.type
_entity.pdbx_description
1 polymer ?
#
loop_
_entity_poly.entity_id
_entity_poly.type
_entity_poly.pdbx_seq_one_letter_code
_entity_poly.pdbx_strand_id
1 'polypeptide(L)'
;MRFVLPLVLLVAACGGAVGSPGPSSTLPAEARAALEQIYVDGHAYTLQVDLYRDLMPGPAPTPKRGVGGTIFLRPDAESDAPKGMRSEKAWLVKGTDVWETVPQPLQTFAVDRQHHLSLS
;
A
#
# COMPACT_ATOMS: atom_id res chain seq x y z
N MET A 1 -10.25 48.73 22.71
CA MET A 1 -10.33 48.04 21.41
C MET A 1 -9.11 48.37 20.56
N ARG A 2 -8.00 47.60 20.65
CA ARG A 2 -6.86 47.77 19.71
C ARG A 2 -5.82 46.63 19.66
N PHE A 3 -6.06 45.50 20.32
CA PHE A 3 -5.09 44.38 20.37
C PHE A 3 -5.68 43.00 20.08
N VAL A 4 -6.90 42.91 19.53
CA VAL A 4 -7.55 41.61 19.24
C VAL A 4 -7.21 41.11 17.82
N LEU A 5 -6.73 41.98 16.94
CA LEU A 5 -6.48 41.64 15.53
C LEU A 5 -5.24 40.75 15.25
N PRO A 6 -4.11 40.80 15.99
CA PRO A 6 -2.93 40.02 15.59
C PRO A 6 -2.99 38.55 16.02
N LEU A 7 -3.90 38.17 16.93
CA LEU A 7 -3.99 36.79 17.44
C LEU A 7 -4.73 35.85 16.48
N VAL A 8 -5.63 36.38 15.64
CA VAL A 8 -6.44 35.57 14.71
C VAL A 8 -5.62 35.11 13.49
N LEU A 9 -4.52 35.80 13.16
CA LEU A 9 -3.67 35.46 12.02
C LEU A 9 -2.69 34.30 12.30
N LEU A 10 -2.44 33.93 13.56
CA LEU A 10 -1.53 32.83 13.92
C LEU A 10 -2.20 31.44 13.86
N VAL A 11 -3.54 31.36 13.85
CA VAL A 11 -4.26 30.08 13.91
C VAL A 11 -4.50 29.49 12.50
N ALA A 12 -4.36 30.28 11.44
CA ALA A 12 -4.58 29.81 10.07
C ALA A 12 -3.36 29.15 9.41
N ALA A 13 -2.17 29.19 10.03
CA ALA A 13 -0.95 28.63 9.47
C ALA A 13 -0.58 27.23 9.98
N CYS A 14 -1.36 26.68 10.93
CA CYS A 14 -1.14 25.32 11.48
C CYS A 14 -2.31 24.36 11.20
N GLY A 15 -3.21 24.72 10.27
CA GLY A 15 -4.13 23.77 9.66
C GLY A 15 -3.41 22.97 8.57
N GLY A 16 -2.41 22.18 8.96
CA GLY A 16 -1.76 21.23 8.07
C GLY A 16 -2.83 20.33 7.48
N ALA A 17 -3.05 20.46 6.18
CA ALA A 17 -3.97 19.65 5.42
C ALA A 17 -3.66 18.17 5.68
N VAL A 18 -4.61 17.48 6.30
CA VAL A 18 -4.69 16.03 6.29
C VAL A 18 -5.11 15.68 4.86
N GLY A 19 -4.16 15.60 3.93
CA GLY A 19 -4.51 15.53 2.50
C GLY A 19 -3.33 15.42 1.56
N SER A 20 -3.16 14.20 1.05
CA SER A 20 -2.42 13.80 -0.15
C SER A 20 -0.90 14.04 -0.16
N PRO A 21 -0.07 12.99 -0.30
CA PRO A 21 1.35 13.19 -0.58
C PRO A 21 1.50 14.05 -1.83
N GLY A 22 2.28 15.14 -1.72
CA GLY A 22 2.58 16.02 -2.85
C GLY A 22 3.29 15.25 -3.98
N PRO A 23 3.21 15.73 -5.23
CA PRO A 23 3.66 14.98 -6.39
C PRO A 23 5.17 14.75 -6.34
N SER A 24 5.59 13.52 -6.04
CA SER A 24 6.97 13.10 -6.27
C SER A 24 7.18 12.97 -7.78
N SER A 25 8.06 13.81 -8.35
CA SER A 25 8.35 13.84 -9.79
C SER A 25 8.99 12.53 -10.29
N THR A 26 9.56 11.73 -9.40
CA THR A 26 10.13 10.40 -9.70
C THR A 26 9.07 9.32 -9.81
N LEU A 27 7.85 9.53 -9.29
CA LEU A 27 6.75 8.58 -9.40
C LEU A 27 6.00 8.74 -10.73
N PRO A 28 5.52 7.62 -11.31
CA PRO A 28 4.48 7.64 -12.36
C PRO A 28 3.27 8.45 -11.91
N ALA A 29 2.57 9.08 -12.86
CA ALA A 29 1.45 9.95 -12.55
C ALA A 29 0.35 9.23 -11.73
N GLU A 30 0.13 7.96 -12.03
CA GLU A 30 -0.82 7.06 -11.39
C GLU A 30 -0.45 6.75 -9.93
N ALA A 31 0.84 6.77 -9.59
CA ALA A 31 1.34 6.47 -8.25
C ALA A 31 1.42 7.71 -7.33
N ARG A 32 1.38 8.93 -7.89
CA ARG A 32 1.50 10.19 -7.12
C ARG A 32 0.33 10.45 -6.17
N ALA A 33 -0.85 9.92 -6.49
CA ALA A 33 -2.06 10.06 -5.69
C ALA A 33 -2.49 8.73 -5.05
N ALA A 34 -1.54 7.81 -4.84
CA ALA A 34 -1.84 6.55 -4.18
C ALA A 34 -2.37 6.81 -2.76
N LEU A 35 -3.59 6.33 -2.51
CA LEU A 35 -4.25 6.46 -1.22
C LEU A 35 -3.98 5.21 -0.38
N GLU A 36 -3.79 5.40 0.92
CA GLU A 36 -3.75 4.29 1.88
C GLU A 36 -5.14 3.64 2.05
N GLN A 37 -6.22 4.39 1.80
CA GLN A 37 -7.59 3.90 1.84
C GLN A 37 -8.29 4.19 0.51
N ILE A 38 -8.97 3.19 -0.03
CA ILE A 38 -9.75 3.31 -1.26
C ILE A 38 -11.24 3.08 -0.97
N TYR A 39 -12.09 3.76 -1.75
CA TYR A 39 -13.53 3.62 -1.68
C TYR A 39 -14.06 3.04 -2.98
N VAL A 40 -14.76 1.91 -2.90
CA VAL A 40 -15.31 1.18 -4.06
C VAL A 40 -16.74 0.79 -3.71
N ASP A 41 -17.70 1.23 -4.52
CA ASP A 41 -19.13 0.90 -4.37
C ASP A 41 -19.70 1.18 -2.97
N GLY A 42 -19.22 2.25 -2.31
CA GLY A 42 -19.65 2.63 -0.96
C GLY A 42 -18.95 1.87 0.17
N HIS A 43 -18.03 0.95 -0.15
CA HIS A 43 -17.19 0.24 0.80
C HIS A 43 -15.81 0.88 0.91
N ALA A 44 -15.20 0.77 2.09
CA ALA A 44 -13.90 1.32 2.40
C ALA A 44 -12.89 0.20 2.66
N TYR A 45 -11.72 0.30 2.03
CA TYR A 45 -10.65 -0.67 2.15
C TYR A 45 -9.33 0.01 2.43
N THR A 46 -8.64 -0.45 3.46
CA THR A 46 -7.29 0.02 3.79
C THR A 46 -6.26 -0.90 3.14
N LEU A 47 -5.32 -0.29 2.43
CA LEU A 47 -4.16 -0.94 1.86
C LEU A 47 -3.12 -1.20 2.95
N GLN A 48 -2.72 -2.46 3.13
CA GLN A 48 -1.60 -2.84 3.98
C GLN A 48 -0.54 -3.51 3.13
N VAL A 49 0.72 -3.12 3.31
CA VAL A 49 1.85 -3.66 2.53
C VAL A 49 2.91 -4.18 3.47
N ASP A 50 3.23 -5.47 3.34
CA ASP A 50 4.32 -6.11 4.05
C ASP A 50 5.46 -6.38 3.06
N LEU A 51 6.62 -5.77 3.29
CA LEU A 51 7.82 -5.99 2.49
C LEU A 51 8.77 -6.96 3.18
N TYR A 52 9.39 -7.85 2.42
CA TYR A 52 10.39 -8.77 2.92
C TYR A 52 11.55 -8.91 1.94
N ARG A 53 12.67 -9.42 2.43
CA ARG A 53 13.81 -9.77 1.60
C ARG A 53 14.00 -11.27 1.64
N ASP A 54 13.88 -11.91 0.49
CA ASP A 54 14.19 -13.34 0.39
C ASP A 54 15.70 -13.51 0.28
N LEU A 55 16.30 -14.05 1.35
CA LEU A 55 17.72 -14.33 1.42
C LEU A 55 18.03 -15.80 1.16
N MET A 56 17.00 -16.64 0.95
CA MET A 56 17.21 -18.05 0.70
C MET A 56 17.74 -18.28 -0.71
N PRO A 57 18.87 -18.99 -0.87
CA PRO A 57 19.31 -19.42 -2.19
C PRO A 57 18.32 -20.46 -2.74
N GLY A 58 17.75 -20.18 -3.91
CA GLY A 58 17.00 -21.18 -4.65
C GLY A 58 17.94 -22.22 -5.29
N PRO A 59 17.45 -23.44 -5.60
CA PRO A 59 18.21 -24.40 -6.38
C PRO A 59 18.53 -23.81 -7.76
N ALA A 60 19.77 -23.96 -8.22
CA ALA A 60 20.13 -23.53 -9.57
C ALA A 60 19.24 -24.24 -10.60
N PRO A 61 18.74 -23.53 -11.63
CA PRO A 61 19.14 -22.20 -12.09
C PRO A 61 18.24 -21.05 -11.60
N THR A 62 17.56 -21.18 -10.45
CA THR A 62 16.61 -20.15 -9.99
C THR A 62 17.33 -18.79 -9.80
N PRO A 63 16.84 -17.71 -10.44
CA PRO A 63 17.37 -16.37 -10.22
C PRO A 63 17.37 -16.00 -8.74
N LYS A 64 18.34 -15.18 -8.31
CA LYS A 64 18.35 -14.63 -6.96
C LYS A 64 17.04 -13.88 -6.73
N ARG A 65 16.34 -14.23 -5.66
CA ARG A 65 15.12 -13.54 -5.24
C ARG A 65 15.52 -12.23 -4.56
N GLY A 66 14.84 -11.16 -4.93
CA GLY A 66 15.15 -9.81 -4.47
C GLY A 66 14.33 -9.42 -3.23
N VAL A 67 13.81 -8.21 -3.27
CA VAL A 67 12.75 -7.77 -2.36
C VAL A 67 11.44 -8.38 -2.84
N GLY A 68 10.71 -9.02 -1.93
CA GLY A 68 9.35 -9.45 -2.11
C GLY A 68 8.41 -8.56 -1.30
N GLY A 69 7.12 -8.63 -1.61
CA GLY A 69 6.11 -7.95 -0.84
C GLY A 69 4.75 -8.58 -1.00
N THR A 70 3.88 -8.33 -0.02
CA THR A 70 2.48 -8.69 -0.08
C THR A 70 1.64 -7.46 0.14
N ILE A 71 0.66 -7.28 -0.74
CA ILE A 71 -0.32 -6.21 -0.66
C ILE A 71 -1.63 -6.84 -0.21
N PHE A 72 -2.16 -6.35 0.91
CA PHE A 72 -3.45 -6.73 1.46
C PHE A 72 -4.43 -5.57 1.30
N LEU A 73 -5.68 -5.91 0.97
CA LEU A 73 -6.80 -5.00 1.10
C LEU A 73 -7.60 -5.46 2.30
N ARG A 74 -7.63 -4.63 3.35
CA ARG A 74 -8.39 -4.89 4.56
C ARG A 74 -9.72 -4.13 4.50
N PRO A 75 -10.87 -4.81 4.52
CA PRO A 75 -12.15 -4.11 4.61
C PRO A 75 -12.31 -3.44 5.98
N ASP A 76 -12.94 -2.28 6.00
CA ASP A 76 -13.45 -1.68 7.23
C ASP A 76 -14.61 -2.49 7.81
N ALA A 77 -15.02 -2.21 9.04
CA ALA A 77 -16.01 -3.01 9.79
C ALA A 77 -17.35 -3.18 9.05
N GLU A 78 -17.78 -2.17 8.30
CA GLU A 78 -19.03 -2.13 7.54
C GLU A 78 -18.85 -2.57 6.07
N SER A 79 -17.66 -3.03 5.68
CA SER A 79 -17.34 -3.40 4.31
C SER A 79 -17.24 -4.91 4.13
N ASP A 80 -17.72 -5.40 2.99
CA ASP A 80 -17.57 -6.80 2.60
C ASP A 80 -16.10 -7.14 2.30
N ALA A 81 -15.74 -8.42 2.30
CA ALA A 81 -14.42 -8.84 1.85
C ALA A 81 -14.16 -8.41 0.38
N PRO A 82 -12.93 -7.99 0.02
CA PRO A 82 -12.60 -7.46 -1.31
C PRO A 82 -12.53 -8.54 -2.41
N LYS A 83 -13.65 -9.25 -2.62
CA LYS A 83 -13.76 -10.40 -3.52
C LYS A 83 -13.57 -9.95 -4.96
N GLY A 84 -12.62 -10.58 -5.66
CA GLY A 84 -12.39 -10.33 -7.09
C GLY A 84 -11.58 -9.07 -7.39
N MET A 85 -11.29 -8.22 -6.39
CA MET A 85 -10.40 -7.07 -6.58
C MET A 85 -8.97 -7.53 -6.80
N ARG A 86 -8.29 -6.88 -7.75
CA ARG A 86 -6.90 -7.18 -8.12
C ARG A 86 -6.18 -5.89 -8.45
N SER A 87 -4.91 -5.82 -8.07
CA SER A 87 -4.02 -4.80 -8.60
C SER A 87 -3.41 -5.28 -9.91
N GLU A 88 -3.50 -4.46 -10.95
CA GLU A 88 -2.85 -4.73 -12.23
C GLU A 88 -1.38 -4.32 -12.22
N LYS A 89 -1.01 -3.36 -11.36
CA LYS A 89 0.33 -2.79 -11.27
C LYS A 89 0.65 -2.33 -9.86
N ALA A 90 1.89 -2.51 -9.46
CA ALA A 90 2.46 -1.95 -8.25
C ALA A 90 3.84 -1.36 -8.53
N TRP A 91 4.22 -0.38 -7.73
CA TRP A 91 5.55 0.24 -7.79
C TRP A 91 6.23 0.13 -6.44
N LEU A 92 7.50 -0.30 -6.45
CA LEU A 92 8.39 -0.19 -5.29
C LEU A 92 9.23 1.07 -5.44
N VAL A 93 9.27 1.89 -4.39
CA VAL A 93 9.93 3.20 -4.39
C VAL A 93 11.02 3.20 -3.32
N LYS A 94 12.25 3.54 -3.71
CA LYS A 94 13.38 3.70 -2.78
C LYS A 94 14.17 4.95 -3.12
N GLY A 95 13.90 6.04 -2.41
CA GLY A 95 14.50 7.34 -2.72
C GLY A 95 14.05 7.81 -4.12
N THR A 96 15.00 7.95 -5.04
CA THR A 96 14.72 8.31 -6.44
C THR A 96 14.44 7.12 -7.35
N ASP A 97 14.73 5.90 -6.89
CA ASP A 97 14.56 4.70 -7.70
C ASP A 97 13.12 4.20 -7.62
N VAL A 98 12.56 3.83 -8.78
CA VAL A 98 11.21 3.28 -8.92
C VAL A 98 11.25 2.03 -9.79
N TRP A 99 10.68 0.94 -9.28
CA TRP A 99 10.53 -0.32 -10.00
C TRP A 99 9.05 -0.65 -10.15
N GLU A 100 8.61 -0.94 -11.37
CA GLU A 100 7.25 -1.43 -11.65
C GLU A 100 7.22 -2.96 -11.58
N THR A 101 6.14 -3.51 -11.05
CA THR A 101 5.83 -4.94 -11.06
C THR A 101 4.34 -5.17 -11.27
N VAL A 102 3.99 -6.34 -11.78
CA VAL A 102 2.61 -6.83 -11.82
C VAL A 102 2.41 -7.72 -10.60
N PRO A 103 1.54 -7.35 -9.63
CA PRO A 103 1.23 -8.22 -8.51
C PRO A 103 0.63 -9.52 -9.03
N GLN A 104 1.25 -10.63 -8.66
CA GLN A 104 0.61 -11.91 -8.88
C GLN A 104 -0.49 -12.04 -7.83
N PRO A 105 -1.65 -12.63 -8.16
CA PRO A 105 -2.62 -13.01 -7.15
C PRO A 105 -1.86 -13.74 -6.06
N LEU A 106 -2.14 -13.44 -4.80
CA LEU A 106 -1.63 -14.30 -3.76
C LEU A 106 -2.13 -15.69 -4.14
N GLN A 107 -1.22 -16.55 -4.57
CA GLN A 107 -1.40 -17.96 -4.37
C GLN A 107 -1.28 -18.08 -2.86
N THR A 108 -2.34 -17.69 -2.15
CA THR A 108 -2.66 -18.33 -0.90
C THR A 108 -2.67 -19.79 -1.29
N PHE A 109 -1.55 -20.47 -1.04
CA PHE A 109 -1.61 -21.85 -0.68
C PHE A 109 -2.79 -21.96 0.27
N ALA A 110 -3.52 -23.04 0.17
CA ALA A 110 -4.51 -23.46 1.15
C ALA A 110 -4.01 -23.44 2.62
N VAL A 111 -2.81 -22.93 2.93
CA VAL A 111 -2.11 -22.79 4.21
C VAL A 111 -2.49 -21.49 4.92
N ASP A 112 -3.73 -21.02 4.73
CA ASP A 112 -4.47 -20.36 5.82
C ASP A 112 -5.75 -21.15 6.18
N ARG A 113 -5.87 -22.39 5.68
CA ARG A 113 -6.85 -23.37 6.18
C ARG A 113 -6.29 -23.99 7.45
N GLN A 114 -6.30 -23.22 8.54
CA GLN A 114 -6.32 -23.66 9.94
C GLN A 114 -5.45 -24.89 10.30
N HIS A 115 -4.15 -24.71 10.58
CA HIS A 115 -3.31 -25.73 11.21
C HIS A 115 -2.81 -26.84 10.26
N HIS A 116 -1.48 -26.88 10.08
CA HIS A 116 -0.65 -27.98 9.57
C HIS A 116 -1.32 -29.36 9.45
N LEU A 117 -1.09 -30.07 8.33
CA LEU A 117 -0.47 -31.41 8.28
C LEU A 117 -0.23 -31.89 6.83
N SER A 118 0.99 -32.41 6.64
CA SER A 118 1.61 -33.20 5.55
C SER A 118 0.93 -33.45 4.20
N LEU A 119 1.81 -33.41 3.19
CA LEU A 119 1.72 -33.86 1.80
C LEU A 119 1.07 -35.22 1.58
N SER A 120 0.49 -35.36 0.37
CA SER A 120 0.83 -36.42 -0.58
C SER A 120 1.16 -35.80 -1.93
#